data_AF-A0A935Z1F3-F1
#
_entry.id   AF-A0A935Z1F3-F1
#
_cell.length_a   1.000
_cell.length_b   1.000
_cell.length_c   1.000
_cell.angle_alpha   90.00
_cell.angle_beta   90.00
_cell.angle_gamma   90.00
#
_symmetry.space_group_name_H-M   'P 1'
#
loop_
_entity.id
_entity.type
_entity.pdbx_description
1 polymer ?
#
loop_
_entity_poly.entity_id
_entity_poly.type
_entity_poly.pdbx_seq_one_letter_code
_entity_poly.pdbx_strand_id
1 'polypeptide(L)'
;MAGLILLAVLAGWSLLVYHGVRLAVQKVTNQRKQKVFRIILVPVVFLLPVADEIVGQFQFRAMCSEEVIFVDEINAKNTDIYYAGVRRSNQDGILPFMKEAWIFKEVNTDKVLVSWSVIRAKGGWLSRIIGFPEGNPPYTFYGYCSPEGAFDFDFKKLNLNEVERKSVKGDE
;
A
#
# COMPACT_ATOMS: atom_id res chain seq x y z
N MET A 1 -20.85 9.98 6.83
CA MET A 1 -20.69 9.65 8.27
C MET A 1 -19.23 9.56 8.70
N ALA A 2 -18.34 8.89 7.94
CA ALA A 2 -16.90 8.79 8.26
C ALA A 2 -16.21 10.13 8.56
N GLY A 3 -16.54 11.21 7.83
CA GLY A 3 -15.99 12.54 8.10
C GLY A 3 -16.32 13.12 9.48
N LEU A 4 -17.55 12.93 9.98
CA LEU A 4 -17.93 13.39 11.32
C LEU A 4 -17.24 12.56 12.42
N ILE A 5 -17.08 11.26 12.19
CA ILE A 5 -16.34 10.36 13.08
C ILE A 5 -14.87 10.80 13.16
N LEU A 6 -14.25 11.07 12.01
CA LEU A 6 -12.87 11.58 11.95
C LEU A 6 -12.73 12.89 12.72
N LEU A 7 -13.63 13.85 12.54
CA LEU A 7 -13.60 15.12 13.28
C LEU A 7 -13.74 14.92 14.80
N ALA A 8 -14.63 14.04 15.24
CA ALA A 8 -14.79 13.71 16.66
C ALA A 8 -13.52 13.05 17.23
N VAL A 9 -12.92 12.11 16.50
CA VAL A 9 -11.65 11.47 16.87
C VAL A 9 -10.53 12.49 16.95
N LEU A 10 -10.41 13.38 15.96
CA LEU A 10 -9.40 14.45 15.95
C LEU A 10 -9.59 15.44 17.09
N ALA A 11 -10.82 15.83 17.40
CA ALA A 11 -11.12 16.73 18.51
C ALA A 11 -10.77 16.09 19.87
N GLY A 12 -11.20 14.84 20.09
CA GLY A 12 -10.86 14.08 21.29
C GLY A 12 -9.35 13.89 21.44
N TRP A 13 -8.67 13.52 20.35
CA TRP A 13 -7.22 13.38 20.33
C TRP A 13 -6.50 14.71 20.62
N SER A 14 -6.95 15.81 20.02
CA SER A 14 -6.39 17.15 20.25
C SER A 14 -6.44 17.54 21.73
N LEU A 15 -7.57 17.28 22.40
CA LEU A 15 -7.73 17.52 23.83
C LEU A 15 -6.79 16.63 24.65
N LEU A 16 -6.74 15.33 24.35
CA LEU A 16 -5.85 14.38 25.04
C LEU A 16 -4.38 14.80 24.92
N VAL A 17 -3.94 15.18 23.73
CA VAL A 17 -2.56 15.66 23.47
C VAL A 17 -2.28 16.94 24.25
N TYR A 18 -3.18 17.93 24.18
CA TYR A 18 -3.02 19.20 24.88
C TYR A 18 -2.89 19.01 26.40
N HIS A 19 -3.79 18.23 27.00
CA HIS A 19 -3.77 17.93 28.43
C HIS A 19 -2.56 17.07 28.83
N GLY A 20 -2.26 16.03 28.04
CA GLY A 20 -1.12 15.15 28.28
C GLY A 20 0.21 15.89 28.25
N VAL A 21 0.45 16.72 27.23
CA VAL A 21 1.67 17.54 27.13
C VAL A 21 1.71 18.59 28.25
N ARG A 22 0.58 19.23 28.59
CA ARG A 22 0.53 20.18 29.71
C ARG A 22 0.96 19.53 31.03
N LEU A 23 0.48 18.32 31.31
CA LEU A 23 0.83 17.55 32.51
C LEU A 23 2.30 17.08 32.47
N ALA A 24 2.79 16.63 31.32
CA ALA A 24 4.18 16.17 31.18
C ALA A 24 5.19 17.28 31.47
N VAL A 25 4.93 18.51 30.99
CA VAL A 25 5.85 19.64 31.12
C VAL A 25 5.59 20.45 32.41
N GLN A 26 4.64 20.06 33.26
CA GLN A 26 4.31 20.81 34.49
C GLN A 26 5.46 20.85 35.49
N LYS A 27 6.34 19.83 35.50
CA LYS A 27 7.49 19.73 36.39
C LYS A 27 8.68 20.61 35.94
N VAL A 28 8.61 21.23 34.77
CA VAL A 28 9.66 22.13 34.28
C VAL A 28 9.52 23.48 34.97
N THR A 29 10.46 23.80 35.86
CA THR A 29 10.45 25.02 36.69
C THR A 29 10.56 26.31 35.87
N ASN A 30 11.26 26.28 34.73
CA ASN A 30 11.46 27.45 33.89
C ASN A 30 10.30 27.63 32.89
N GLN A 31 9.54 28.72 33.05
CA GLN A 31 8.38 29.09 32.23
C GLN A 31 8.70 29.23 30.73
N ARG A 32 9.88 29.73 30.35
CA ARG A 32 10.29 29.82 28.94
C ARG A 32 10.53 28.43 28.36
N LYS A 33 11.28 27.59 29.09
CA LYS A 33 11.53 26.19 28.67
C LYS A 33 10.21 25.40 28.58
N GLN A 34 9.30 25.61 29.53
CA GLN A 34 7.98 24.99 29.50
C GLN A 34 7.19 25.37 28.25
N LYS A 35 7.16 26.65 27.86
CA LYS A 35 6.51 27.10 26.62
C LYS A 35 7.14 26.45 25.38
N VAL A 36 8.47 26.44 25.29
CA VAL A 36 9.20 25.82 24.17
C VAL A 36 8.87 24.33 24.07
N PHE A 37 8.93 23.58 25.17
CA PHE A 37 8.57 22.16 25.19
C PHE A 37 7.13 21.92 24.75
N ARG A 38 6.17 22.75 25.19
CA ARG A 38 4.78 22.61 24.73
C ARG A 38 4.64 22.83 23.22
N ILE A 39 5.29 23.86 22.68
CA ILE A 39 5.27 24.17 21.24
C ILE A 39 5.83 23.02 20.41
N ILE A 40 6.85 22.31 20.91
CA ILE A 40 7.46 21.18 20.21
C ILE A 40 6.68 19.88 20.42
N LEU A 41 6.30 19.56 21.66
CA LEU A 41 5.71 18.27 22.01
C LEU A 41 4.27 18.13 21.49
N VAL A 42 3.47 19.21 21.47
CA VAL A 42 2.10 19.13 20.96
C VAL A 42 2.07 18.59 19.52
N PRO A 43 2.75 19.19 18.52
CA PRO A 43 2.71 18.67 17.15
C PRO A 43 3.33 17.28 17.03
N VAL A 44 4.41 16.98 17.76
CA VAL A 44 5.05 15.66 17.73
C VAL A 44 4.10 14.56 18.22
N VAL A 45 3.47 14.77 19.39
CA VAL A 45 2.54 13.81 19.96
C VAL A 45 1.24 13.75 19.15
N PHE A 46 0.81 14.88 18.58
CA PHE A 46 -0.37 14.94 17.72
C PHE A 46 -0.25 14.05 16.49
N LEU A 47 0.95 13.89 15.92
CA LEU A 47 1.21 13.04 14.75
C LEU A 47 1.32 11.53 15.08
N LEU A 48 1.39 11.13 16.36
CA LEU A 48 1.51 9.72 16.73
C LEU A 48 0.46 8.79 16.10
N PRO A 49 -0.81 9.18 15.93
CA PRO A 49 -1.81 8.31 15.33
C PRO A 49 -1.56 7.94 13.86
N VAL A 50 -0.71 8.69 13.17
CA VAL A 50 -0.36 8.43 11.77
C VAL A 50 1.14 8.13 11.61
N ALA A 51 1.87 7.98 12.71
CA ALA A 51 3.31 7.77 12.68
C ALA A 51 3.69 6.45 12.01
N ASP A 52 2.89 5.39 12.20
CA ASP A 52 3.05 4.11 11.51
C ASP A 52 2.90 4.27 9.99
N GLU A 53 1.98 5.11 9.54
CA GLU A 53 1.82 5.38 8.11
C GLU A 53 2.96 6.21 7.51
N ILE A 54 3.49 7.18 8.26
CA ILE A 54 4.65 7.97 7.82
C ILE A 54 5.86 7.06 7.61
N VAL A 55 6.14 6.15 8.56
CA VAL A 55 7.21 5.16 8.41
C VAL A 55 6.89 4.17 7.28
N GLY A 56 5.64 3.70 7.21
CA GLY A 56 5.17 2.79 6.19
C GLY A 56 5.27 3.35 4.77
N GLN A 57 5.13 4.67 4.60
CA GLN A 57 5.32 5.33 3.31
C GLN A 57 6.73 5.12 2.76
N PHE A 58 7.76 5.17 3.60
CA PHE A 58 9.13 4.94 3.16
C PHE A 58 9.35 3.48 2.74
N GLN A 59 8.82 2.52 3.51
CA GLN A 59 8.85 1.10 3.15
C GLN A 59 8.12 0.83 1.84
N PHE A 60 6.91 1.40 1.69
CA PHE A 60 6.11 1.29 0.48
C PHE A 60 6.85 1.81 -0.76
N ARG A 61 7.46 3.01 -0.66
CA ARG A 61 8.25 3.58 -1.75
C ARG A 61 9.44 2.71 -2.14
N ALA A 62 10.14 2.13 -1.17
CA ALA A 62 11.24 1.21 -1.44
C ALA A 62 10.75 0.00 -2.26
N MET A 63 9.65 -0.63 -1.83
CA MET A 63 9.08 -1.76 -2.57
C MET A 63 8.60 -1.36 -3.98
N CYS A 64 7.98 -0.20 -4.14
CA CYS A 64 7.53 0.27 -5.47
C CYS A 64 8.69 0.57 -6.42
N SER A 65 9.89 0.86 -5.93
CA SER A 65 11.05 1.17 -6.78
C SER A 65 11.67 -0.06 -7.46
N GLU A 66 11.36 -1.25 -6.96
CA GLU A 66 11.87 -2.52 -7.50
C GLU A 66 10.92 -3.15 -8.54
N GLU A 67 9.74 -2.57 -8.75
CA GLU A 67 8.72 -3.16 -9.60
C GLU A 67 8.97 -2.88 -11.09
N VAL A 68 9.11 -3.96 -11.86
CA VAL A 68 9.29 -3.94 -13.31
C VAL A 68 8.34 -4.92 -13.97
N ILE A 69 7.96 -4.63 -15.22
CA ILE A 69 7.29 -5.61 -16.06
C ILE A 69 8.36 -6.63 -16.49
N PHE A 70 8.21 -7.87 -16.04
CA PHE A 70 9.02 -8.97 -16.51
C PHE A 70 8.45 -9.49 -17.83
N VAL A 71 9.32 -9.54 -18.84
CA VAL A 71 9.01 -10.08 -20.16
C VAL A 71 10.16 -10.98 -20.59
N ASP A 72 9.88 -12.26 -20.86
CA ASP A 72 10.83 -13.15 -21.50
C ASP A 72 10.78 -12.94 -23.02
N GLU A 73 11.45 -11.89 -23.51
CA GLU A 73 11.39 -11.50 -24.93
C GLU A 73 11.86 -12.60 -25.90
N ILE A 74 12.71 -13.51 -25.44
CA ILE A 74 13.25 -14.59 -26.26
C ILE A 74 12.17 -15.65 -26.50
N ASN A 75 11.45 -16.04 -25.44
CA ASN A 75 10.43 -17.10 -25.51
C ASN A 75 9.02 -16.57 -25.78
N ALA A 76 8.79 -15.26 -25.66
CA ALA A 76 7.48 -14.64 -25.85
C ALA A 76 7.10 -14.40 -27.32
N LYS A 77 8.05 -14.30 -28.25
CA LYS A 77 7.69 -13.88 -29.62
C LYS A 77 6.91 -14.95 -30.37
N ASN A 78 5.74 -14.56 -30.89
CA ASN A 78 4.84 -15.43 -31.67
C ASN A 78 4.34 -16.64 -30.86
N THR A 79 4.18 -16.48 -29.54
CA THR A 79 3.74 -17.54 -28.64
C THR A 79 2.30 -17.29 -28.18
N ASP A 80 1.52 -18.36 -28.08
CA ASP A 80 0.19 -18.29 -27.51
C ASP A 80 0.29 -18.30 -25.98
N ILE A 81 -0.33 -17.31 -25.35
CA ILE A 81 -0.34 -17.13 -23.90
C ILE A 81 -1.75 -17.18 -23.34
N TYR A 82 -1.87 -17.52 -22.06
CA TYR A 82 -3.12 -17.40 -21.32
C TYR A 82 -2.88 -16.73 -19.96
N TYR A 83 -3.91 -16.03 -19.48
CA TYR A 83 -3.90 -15.46 -18.14
C TYR A 83 -3.99 -16.56 -17.07
N ALA A 84 -2.93 -16.69 -16.26
CA ALA A 84 -2.82 -17.72 -15.23
C ALA A 84 -3.38 -17.30 -13.87
N GLY A 85 -3.82 -16.03 -13.73
CA GLY A 85 -4.37 -15.47 -12.51
C GLY A 85 -3.45 -14.47 -11.81
N VAL A 86 -3.91 -13.99 -10.64
CA VAL A 86 -3.14 -13.14 -9.74
C VAL A 86 -2.60 -13.97 -8.59
N ARG A 87 -1.27 -14.00 -8.43
CA ARG A 87 -0.64 -14.54 -7.22
C ARG A 87 -0.53 -13.44 -6.18
N ARG A 88 -1.25 -13.59 -5.06
CA ARG A 88 -1.20 -12.66 -3.93
C ARG A 88 -0.20 -13.15 -2.89
N SER A 89 0.58 -12.24 -2.36
CA SER A 89 1.49 -12.49 -1.24
C SER A 89 1.50 -11.30 -0.28
N ASN A 90 1.43 -11.56 1.01
CA ASN A 90 1.63 -10.52 2.01
C ASN A 90 3.12 -10.18 2.05
N GLN A 91 3.43 -8.90 2.19
CA GLN A 91 4.79 -8.42 2.37
C GLN A 91 4.98 -7.95 3.80
N ASP A 92 6.16 -8.21 4.35
CA ASP A 92 6.50 -7.80 5.71
C ASP A 92 6.69 -6.28 5.78
N GLY A 93 6.23 -5.67 6.88
CA GLY A 93 6.31 -4.23 7.05
C GLY A 93 5.57 -3.73 8.28
N ILE A 94 5.72 -2.44 8.57
CA ILE A 94 4.98 -1.79 9.66
C ILE A 94 3.48 -1.67 9.35
N LEU A 95 3.15 -1.58 8.05
CA LEU A 95 1.80 -1.63 7.54
C LEU A 95 1.53 -2.97 6.86
N PRO A 96 0.27 -3.39 6.75
CA PRO A 96 -0.08 -4.55 5.94
C PRO A 96 0.09 -4.22 4.45
N PHE A 97 1.08 -4.84 3.84
CA PHE A 97 1.37 -4.72 2.42
C PHE A 97 0.96 -6.00 1.68
N MET A 98 0.41 -5.85 0.48
CA MET A 98 0.01 -6.95 -0.38
C MET A 98 0.60 -6.77 -1.77
N LYS A 99 1.37 -7.75 -2.22
CA LYS A 99 1.89 -7.83 -3.58
C LYS A 99 1.00 -8.76 -4.40
N GLU A 100 0.50 -8.24 -5.51
CA GLU A 100 -0.37 -8.92 -6.47
C GLU A 100 0.41 -9.07 -7.79
N ALA A 101 0.91 -10.28 -8.07
CA ALA A 101 1.62 -10.58 -9.31
C ALA A 101 0.63 -11.12 -10.36
N TRP A 102 0.47 -10.39 -11.46
CA TRP A 102 -0.27 -10.80 -12.65
C TRP A 102 0.62 -11.68 -13.49
N ILE A 103 0.14 -12.87 -13.88
CA ILE A 103 0.97 -13.89 -14.51
C ILE A 103 0.33 -14.36 -15.82
N PHE A 104 1.10 -14.33 -16.90
CA PHE A 104 0.75 -14.86 -18.20
C PHE A 104 1.73 -15.96 -18.56
N LYS A 105 1.18 -17.11 -18.95
CA LYS A 105 1.96 -18.31 -19.24
C LYS A 105 1.78 -18.76 -20.67
N GLU A 106 2.80 -19.41 -21.21
CA GLU A 106 2.70 -20.15 -22.47
C GLU A 106 1.76 -21.35 -22.32
N VAL A 107 0.91 -21.56 -23.33
CA VAL A 107 -0.08 -22.65 -23.36
C VAL A 107 0.56 -24.04 -23.30
N ASN A 108 1.68 -24.25 -23.99
CA ASN A 108 2.27 -25.58 -24.16
C ASN A 108 3.20 -25.98 -23.02
N THR A 109 3.92 -25.03 -22.43
CA THR A 109 5.00 -25.33 -21.46
C THR A 109 4.71 -24.85 -20.04
N ASP A 110 3.64 -24.08 -19.84
CA ASP A 110 3.30 -23.43 -18.57
C ASP A 110 4.39 -22.49 -18.01
N LYS A 111 5.37 -22.10 -18.84
CA LYS A 111 6.40 -21.11 -18.48
C LYS A 111 5.79 -19.71 -18.42
N VAL A 112 6.24 -18.92 -17.44
CA VAL A 112 5.84 -17.51 -17.30
C VAL A 112 6.57 -16.69 -18.36
N LEU A 113 5.82 -16.04 -19.23
CA LEU A 113 6.37 -15.21 -20.31
C LEU A 113 6.23 -13.72 -20.03
N VAL A 114 5.12 -13.32 -19.41
CA VAL A 114 4.89 -11.94 -18.98
C VAL A 114 4.37 -11.98 -17.56
N SER A 115 4.96 -11.15 -16.70
CA SER A 115 4.40 -10.90 -15.38
C SER A 115 4.75 -9.51 -14.89
N TRP A 116 3.87 -8.92 -14.11
CA TRP A 116 4.15 -7.69 -13.38
C TRP A 116 3.51 -7.78 -12.01
N SER A 117 3.99 -6.97 -11.08
CA SER A 117 3.37 -6.91 -9.76
C SER A 117 2.83 -5.54 -9.44
N VAL A 118 1.75 -5.54 -8.69
CA VAL A 118 1.14 -4.35 -8.10
C VAL A 118 1.26 -4.48 -6.60
N ILE A 119 1.60 -3.38 -5.93
CA ILE A 119 1.68 -3.36 -4.47
C ILE A 119 0.56 -2.47 -3.93
N ARG A 120 -0.16 -3.01 -2.95
CA ARG A 120 -1.19 -2.32 -2.19
C ARG A 120 -0.78 -2.22 -0.73
N ALA A 121 -0.87 -1.03 -0.17
CA ALA A 121 -0.74 -0.80 1.26
C ALA A 121 -2.13 -0.57 1.86
N LYS A 122 -2.41 -1.26 2.97
CA LYS A 122 -3.48 -0.83 3.88
C LYS A 122 -2.95 0.25 4.80
N GLY A 123 -3.84 1.10 5.28
CA GLY A 123 -3.47 2.16 6.21
C GLY A 123 -3.18 1.65 7.62
N GLY A 124 -2.79 2.60 8.46
CA GLY A 124 -2.33 2.37 9.82
C GLY A 124 -3.43 1.92 10.77
N TRP A 125 -3.11 1.92 12.06
CA TRP A 125 -4.12 1.61 13.08
C TRP A 125 -5.30 2.60 13.04
N LEU A 126 -5.05 3.89 12.84
CA LEU A 126 -6.09 4.91 12.82
C LEU A 126 -7.08 4.70 11.65
N SER A 127 -6.57 4.44 10.44
CA SER A 127 -7.42 4.26 9.26
C SER A 127 -8.29 3.01 9.38
N ARG A 128 -7.77 1.95 10.00
CA ARG A 128 -8.50 0.70 10.26
C ARG A 128 -9.61 0.86 11.30
N ILE A 129 -9.48 1.79 12.26
CA ILE A 129 -10.52 2.07 13.25
C ILE A 129 -11.66 2.90 12.67
N ILE A 130 -11.33 3.97 11.94
CA ILE A 130 -12.34 4.89 11.41
C ILE A 130 -13.13 4.22 10.27
N GLY A 131 -12.46 3.38 9.48
CA GLY A 131 -13.08 2.60 8.42
C GLY A 131 -13.42 3.43 7.18
N PHE A 132 -13.00 2.96 6.01
CA PHE A 132 -13.48 3.45 4.73
C PHE A 132 -14.10 2.34 3.90
N PRO A 133 -15.12 2.64 3.08
CA PRO A 133 -15.70 1.68 2.15
C PRO A 133 -14.66 1.10 1.17
N GLU A 134 -13.55 1.80 0.95
CA GLU A 134 -12.48 1.45 0.00
C GLU A 134 -11.38 0.54 0.61
N GLY A 135 -11.65 -0.13 1.72
CA GLY A 135 -10.72 -1.13 2.28
C GLY A 135 -9.58 -0.55 3.12
N ASN A 136 -9.82 0.59 3.78
CA ASN A 136 -8.93 1.27 4.73
C ASN A 136 -7.57 1.65 4.13
N PRO A 137 -7.53 2.55 3.13
CA PRO A 137 -6.27 3.06 2.60
C PRO A 137 -5.50 3.88 3.65
N PRO A 138 -4.19 4.10 3.44
CA PRO A 138 -3.44 5.05 4.24
C PRO A 138 -3.98 6.48 4.10
N TYR A 139 -3.94 7.26 5.17
CA TYR A 139 -4.28 8.68 5.17
C TYR A 139 -3.17 9.58 4.63
N THR A 140 -1.92 9.18 4.87
CA THR A 140 -0.75 10.05 4.63
C THR A 140 -0.10 9.84 3.26
N PHE A 141 -0.49 8.80 2.52
CA PHE A 141 0.04 8.52 1.18
C PHE A 141 -0.91 7.66 0.34
N TYR A 142 -0.67 7.63 -0.97
CA TYR A 142 -1.40 6.75 -1.88
C TYR A 142 -0.85 5.32 -1.79
N GLY A 143 -1.62 4.42 -1.19
CA GLY A 143 -1.23 3.03 -0.92
C GLY A 143 -1.32 2.09 -2.13
N TYR A 144 -1.05 2.57 -3.34
CA TYR A 144 -1.12 1.77 -4.56
C TYR A 144 0.02 2.17 -5.50
N CYS A 145 0.74 1.18 -6.03
CA CYS A 145 1.71 1.39 -7.09
C CYS A 145 1.72 0.21 -8.06
N SER A 146 1.96 0.53 -9.32
CA SER A 146 2.04 -0.39 -10.44
C SER A 146 3.13 0.13 -11.38
N PRO A 147 3.86 -0.75 -12.08
CA PRO A 147 4.70 -0.34 -13.20
C PRO A 147 3.87 0.43 -14.23
N GLU A 148 4.50 1.41 -14.87
CA GLU A 148 3.88 2.19 -15.95
C GLU A 148 3.57 1.28 -17.14
N GLY A 149 2.37 1.40 -17.71
CA GLY A 149 1.92 0.56 -18.82
C GLY A 149 1.64 -0.91 -18.47
N ALA A 150 1.65 -1.30 -17.18
CA ALA A 150 1.39 -2.68 -16.78
C ALA A 150 0.01 -3.19 -17.21
N PHE A 151 -1.03 -2.37 -17.04
CA PHE A 151 -2.41 -2.73 -17.42
C PHE A 151 -2.72 -2.46 -18.90
N ASP A 152 -1.89 -1.65 -19.56
CA ASP A 152 -1.99 -1.33 -20.98
C ASP A 152 -0.89 -2.04 -21.80
N PHE A 153 -0.36 -3.14 -21.26
CA PHE A 153 0.76 -3.84 -21.88
C PHE A 153 0.36 -4.35 -23.26
N ASP A 154 1.01 -3.84 -24.30
CA ASP A 154 0.68 -4.19 -25.68
C ASP A 154 1.29 -5.54 -26.06
N PHE A 155 0.55 -6.60 -25.77
CA PHE A 155 0.87 -7.97 -26.19
C PHE A 155 1.10 -8.09 -27.70
N LYS A 156 0.47 -7.23 -28.52
CA LYS A 156 0.64 -7.26 -29.98
C LYS A 156 2.04 -6.86 -30.41
N LYS A 157 2.73 -6.00 -29.65
CA LYS A 157 4.12 -5.61 -29.93
C LYS A 157 5.07 -6.82 -29.95
N LEU A 158 4.73 -7.88 -29.23
CA LEU A 158 5.49 -9.13 -29.17
C LEU A 158 4.86 -10.25 -30.01
N ASN A 159 3.82 -9.95 -30.80
CA ASN A 159 2.99 -10.94 -31.51
C ASN A 159 2.49 -12.05 -30.57
N LEU A 160 2.14 -11.71 -29.33
CA LEU A 160 1.54 -12.64 -28.37
C LEU A 160 0.04 -12.75 -28.67
N ASN A 161 -0.45 -13.97 -28.89
CA ASN A 161 -1.88 -14.21 -28.99
C ASN A 161 -2.40 -14.65 -27.62
N GLU A 162 -3.28 -13.84 -27.03
CA GLU A 162 -3.99 -14.25 -25.83
C GLU A 162 -5.11 -15.23 -26.21
N VAL A 163 -5.02 -16.44 -25.67
CA VAL A 163 -6.08 -17.45 -25.78
C VAL A 163 -6.76 -17.60 -24.44
N GLU A 164 -8.10 -17.58 -24.49
CA GLU A 164 -8.91 -17.87 -23.32
C GLU A 164 -8.67 -19.34 -22.93
N ARG A 165 -8.06 -19.56 -21.76
CA ARG A 165 -7.92 -20.92 -21.22
C ARG A 165 -9.34 -21.39 -20.94
N LYS A 166 -9.91 -22.20 -21.84
CA LYS A 166 -11.12 -22.97 -21.55
C LYS A 166 -10.89 -23.61 -20.20
N SER A 167 -11.70 -23.26 -19.22
CA SER A 167 -11.64 -23.84 -17.90
C SER A 167 -11.67 -25.35 -18.10
N VAL A 168 -10.51 -25.99 -17.90
CA VAL A 168 -10.49 -27.42 -17.65
C VAL A 168 -11.27 -27.51 -16.35
N LYS A 169 -12.58 -27.79 -16.46
CA LYS A 169 -13.40 -28.32 -15.39
C LYS A 169 -12.67 -29.57 -14.93
N GLY A 170 -11.74 -29.41 -14.00
CA GLY A 170 -11.18 -30.50 -13.23
C GLY A 170 -12.26 -30.90 -12.24
N ASP A 171 -12.94 -31.99 -12.59
CA ASP A 171 -13.34 -33.09 -11.71
C ASP A 171 -13.09 -32.82 -10.20
N GLU A 172 -14.19 -32.63 -9.47
CA GLU A 172 -14.29 -32.98 -8.04
C GLU A 172 -14.34 -34.49 -7.86
#